data_AF-T0NCS3-F1
#
_entry.id   AF-T0NCS3-F1
#
_cell.length_a   1.000
_cell.length_b   1.000
_cell.length_c   1.000
_cell.angle_alpha   90.00
_cell.angle_beta   90.00
_cell.angle_gamma   90.00
#
_symmetry.space_group_name_H-M   'P 1'
#
loop_
_entity.id
_entity.type
_entity.pdbx_description
1 polymer ?
#
loop_
_entity_poly.entity_id
_entity_poly.type
_entity_poly.pdbx_seq_one_letter_code
_entity_poly.pdbx_strand_id
1 'polypeptide(L)'
;MQYLSEGSSGNITKIFEYSYGRIRKGGRIVANIATLENFQALMAYLRENKLHCEVIQANISRLDSISMYTRFVPLDQIYIIKVRKSQLPPAHAGGLFREGQHKS
;
A
#
# COMPACT_ATOMS: atom_id res chain seq x y z
N MET A 1 -15.51 -22.92 0.18
CA MET A 1 -14.26 -22.18 0.41
C MET A 1 -14.60 -20.95 1.20
N GLN A 2 -14.10 -20.84 2.43
CA GLN A 2 -14.37 -19.74 3.34
C GLN A 2 -13.15 -18.80 3.27
N TYR A 3 -13.29 -17.67 2.56
CA TYR A 3 -12.27 -16.63 2.53
C TYR A 3 -12.21 -15.98 3.92
N LEU A 4 -11.19 -16.33 4.71
CA LEU A 4 -10.94 -15.74 6.02
C LEU A 4 -10.07 -14.49 5.88
N SER A 5 -10.60 -13.39 6.42
CA SER A 5 -9.92 -12.15 6.81
C SER A 5 -9.33 -11.28 5.70
N GLU A 6 -10.20 -10.66 4.90
CA GLU A 6 -9.95 -9.26 4.53
C GLU A 6 -9.89 -8.45 5.83
N GLY A 7 -8.69 -8.15 6.32
CA GLY A 7 -8.46 -7.35 7.55
C GLY A 7 -9.03 -5.93 7.51
N SER A 8 -9.69 -5.57 6.41
CA SER A 8 -10.52 -4.40 6.27
C SER A 8 -11.81 -4.83 5.60
N SER A 9 -12.91 -4.94 6.35
CA SER A 9 -14.25 -5.23 5.85
C SER A 9 -14.80 -4.07 4.99
N GLY A 10 -14.13 -3.76 3.87
CA GLY A 10 -14.44 -2.63 2.98
C GLY A 10 -14.14 -1.24 3.58
N ASN A 11 -13.22 -1.11 4.53
CA ASN A 11 -13.09 0.11 5.34
C ASN A 11 -11.64 0.56 5.55
N ILE A 12 -10.80 0.40 4.52
CA ILE A 12 -9.35 0.58 4.62
C ILE A 12 -8.98 2.01 5.01
N THR A 13 -9.77 2.98 4.54
CA THR A 13 -9.61 4.40 4.82
C THR A 13 -9.85 4.73 6.30
N LYS A 14 -10.91 4.23 6.94
CA LYS A 14 -11.13 4.49 8.38
C LYS A 14 -10.09 3.83 9.27
N ILE A 15 -9.66 2.61 8.93
CA ILE A 15 -8.58 1.92 9.65
C ILE A 15 -7.29 2.73 9.53
N PHE A 16 -6.99 3.19 8.32
CA PHE A 16 -5.81 4.01 8.05
C PHE A 16 -5.89 5.34 8.83
N GLU A 17 -6.99 6.08 8.73
CA GLU A 17 -7.21 7.36 9.41
C GLU A 17 -7.02 7.24 10.93
N TYR A 18 -7.70 6.25 11.53
CA TYR A 18 -7.61 5.97 12.96
C TYR A 18 -6.18 5.63 13.39
N SER A 19 -5.49 4.81 12.61
CA SER A 19 -4.10 4.43 12.87
C SER A 19 -3.16 5.63 12.71
N TYR A 20 -3.37 6.43 11.66
CA TYR A 20 -2.57 7.61 11.35
C TYR A 20 -2.71 8.69 12.43
N GLY A 21 -3.90 8.87 13.01
CA GLY A 21 -4.12 9.76 14.15
C GLY A 21 -3.28 9.38 15.37
N ARG A 22 -3.06 8.09 15.61
CA ARG A 22 -2.43 7.56 16.84
C ARG A 22 -0.94 7.35 16.78
N ILE A 23 -0.38 7.08 15.60
CA ILE A 23 1.06 6.89 15.50
C ILE A 23 1.82 8.18 15.81
N ARG A 24 2.98 8.04 16.44
CA ARG A 24 3.88 9.17 16.73
C ARG A 24 4.41 9.79 15.43
N LYS A 25 4.79 11.06 15.48
CA LYS A 25 5.50 11.69 14.35
C LYS A 25 6.77 10.89 14.03
N GLY A 26 7.07 10.68 12.75
CA GLY A 26 8.15 9.80 12.29
C GLY A 26 7.79 8.31 12.26
N GLY A 27 6.65 7.94 12.84
CA GLY A 27 6.09 6.58 12.78
C GLY A 27 5.68 6.19 11.36
N ARG A 28 5.47 4.89 11.15
CA ARG A 28 5.17 4.31 9.84
C ARG A 28 3.94 3.43 9.92
N ILE A 29 3.12 3.48 8.89
CA ILE A 29 2.03 2.54 8.64
C ILE A 29 2.41 1.73 7.41
N VAL A 30 2.25 0.42 7.49
CA VAL A 30 2.42 -0.50 6.36
C VAL A 30 1.10 -1.24 6.18
N ALA A 31 0.55 -1.17 4.98
CA ALA A 31 -0.68 -1.85 4.59
C ALA A 31 -0.38 -2.86 3.48
N ASN A 32 -0.76 -4.11 3.69
CA ASN A 32 -0.75 -5.14 2.65
C ASN A 32 -2.13 -5.20 2.01
N ILE A 33 -2.21 -5.01 0.70
CA ILE A 33 -3.46 -4.91 -0.04
C ILE A 33 -3.45 -5.92 -1.18
N ALA A 34 -4.48 -6.77 -1.23
CA ALA A 34 -4.68 -7.77 -2.28
C ALA A 34 -5.79 -7.39 -3.28
N THR A 35 -6.67 -6.44 -2.93
CA THR A 35 -7.81 -6.05 -3.77
C THR A 35 -7.63 -4.66 -4.38
N LEU A 36 -8.14 -4.48 -5.60
CA LEU A 36 -8.04 -3.20 -6.32
C LEU A 36 -8.84 -2.10 -5.62
N GLU A 37 -10.00 -2.43 -5.04
CA GLU A 37 -10.89 -1.51 -4.36
C GLU A 37 -10.20 -0.89 -3.13
N ASN A 38 -9.55 -1.73 -2.32
CA ASN A 38 -8.79 -1.25 -1.16
C ASN A 38 -7.57 -0.44 -1.59
N PHE A 39 -6.91 -0.82 -2.69
CA PHE A 39 -5.78 -0.06 -3.23
C PHE A 39 -6.23 1.34 -3.68
N GLN A 40 -7.29 1.41 -4.49
CA GLN A 40 -7.85 2.66 -4.99
C GLN A 40 -8.33 3.56 -3.85
N ALA A 41 -9.06 3.01 -2.88
CA ALA A 41 -9.56 3.77 -1.73
C ALA A 41 -8.41 4.36 -0.91
N LEU A 42 -7.35 3.59 -0.63
CA LEU A 42 -6.20 4.10 0.11
C LEU A 42 -5.41 5.14 -0.72
N MET A 43 -5.18 4.90 -2.01
CA MET A 43 -4.47 5.86 -2.87
C MET A 43 -5.22 7.20 -3.00
N ALA A 44 -6.55 7.17 -3.11
CA ALA A 44 -7.38 8.37 -3.13
C ALA A 44 -7.23 9.16 -1.82
N TYR A 45 -7.40 8.49 -0.67
CA TYR A 45 -7.25 9.11 0.64
C TYR A 45 -5.86 9.74 0.83
N LEU A 46 -4.78 9.04 0.45
CA LEU A 46 -3.43 9.56 0.57
C LEU A 46 -3.20 10.80 -0.30
N ARG A 47 -3.75 10.80 -1.52
CA ARG A 47 -3.68 11.95 -2.44
C ARG A 47 -4.43 13.16 -1.90
N GLU A 48 -5.67 12.97 -1.45
CA GLU A 48 -6.51 14.02 -0.86
C GLU A 48 -5.86 14.66 0.37
N ASN A 49 -5.19 13.84 1.20
CA ASN A 49 -4.50 14.29 2.41
C ASN A 49 -3.03 14.70 2.17
N LYS A 50 -2.56 14.73 0.90
CA LYS A 50 -1.18 15.08 0.52
C LYS A 50 -0.13 14.27 1.28
N LEU A 51 -0.40 12.99 1.51
CA LEU A 51 0.48 12.07 2.21
C LEU A 51 1.37 11.33 1.22
N HIS A 52 2.68 11.40 1.43
CA HIS A 52 3.63 10.63 0.65
C HIS A 52 3.58 9.15 1.03
N CYS A 53 3.61 8.28 0.03
CA CYS A 53 3.70 6.85 0.21
C CYS A 53 4.74 6.22 -0.71
N GLU A 54 5.22 5.05 -0.31
CA GLU A 54 5.97 4.14 -1.16
C GLU A 54 5.10 2.91 -1.40
N VAL A 55 5.07 2.43 -2.64
CA VAL A 55 4.27 1.27 -3.05
C VAL A 55 5.21 0.22 -3.64
N ILE A 56 5.13 -1.00 -3.11
CA ILE A 56 5.86 -2.15 -3.62
C ILE A 56 4.83 -3.20 -4.04
N GLN A 57 4.92 -3.66 -5.28
CA GLN A 57 4.17 -4.82 -5.73
C GLN A 57 5.03 -6.08 -5.55
N ALA A 58 4.53 -7.05 -4.79
CA ALA A 58 5.21 -8.32 -4.56
C ALA A 58 4.48 -9.45 -5.30
N ASN A 59 5.21 -10.14 -6.17
CA ASN A 59 4.78 -11.40 -6.78
C ASN A 59 5.78 -12.47 -6.33
N ILE A 60 5.28 -13.51 -5.67
CA ILE A 60 6.10 -14.54 -5.05
C ILE A 60 5.55 -15.89 -5.49
N SER A 61 6.44 -16.79 -5.92
CA SER A 61 6.10 -18.18 -6.19
C SER A 61 6.86 -19.09 -5.24
N ARG A 62 6.21 -20.14 -4.74
CA ARG A 62 6.84 -21.21 -3.96
C ARG A 62 7.10 -22.42 -4.83
N LEU A 63 8.10 -23.21 -4.48
CA LEU A 63 8.34 -24.50 -5.12
C LEU A 63 7.33 -25.52 -4.59
N ASP A 64 6.82 -26.35 -5.50
CA ASP A 64 5.95 -27.48 -5.18
C ASP A 64 6.34 -28.69 -6.05
N SER A 65 6.24 -29.89 -5.50
CA SER A 65 6.63 -31.11 -6.21
C SER A 65 5.44 -31.71 -6.94
N ILE A 66 5.62 -32.10 -8.20
CA ILE A 66 4.65 -32.84 -9.00
C ILE A 66 5.32 -34.00 -9.75
N SER A 67 5.09 -35.23 -9.28
CA SER A 67 5.75 -36.43 -9.78
C SER A 67 7.28 -36.26 -9.81
N MET A 68 7.90 -36.29 -11.00
CA MET A 68 9.34 -36.11 -11.20
C MET A 68 9.77 -34.65 -11.41
N TYR A 69 8.87 -33.68 -11.26
CA TYR A 69 9.14 -32.26 -11.53
C TYR A 69 8.95 -31.40 -10.29
N THR A 70 9.69 -30.29 -10.24
CA THR A 70 9.41 -29.19 -9.30
C THR A 70 8.81 -28.04 -10.11
N ARG A 71 7.62 -27.57 -9.71
CA ARG A 71 6.95 -26.43 -10.33
C ARG A 71 6.97 -25.21 -9.42
N PHE A 72 6.87 -24.03 -10.02
CA PHE A 72 6.55 -22.81 -9.30
C PHE A 72 5.03 -22.70 -9.12
N VAL A 73 4.58 -22.54 -7.89
CA VAL A 73 3.18 -22.24 -7.54
C VAL A 73 3.13 -20.77 -7.11
N PRO A 74 2.44 -19.89 -7.86
CA PRO A 74 2.32 -18.50 -7.51
C PRO A 74 1.48 -18.33 -6.24
N LEU A 75 1.86 -17.37 -5.39
CA LEU A 75 1.03 -16.83 -4.34
C LEU A 75 0.22 -15.64 -4.88
N ASP A 76 -0.87 -15.32 -4.21
CA ASP A 76 -1.64 -14.12 -4.51
C ASP A 76 -0.74 -12.89 -4.49
N GLN A 77 -0.90 -12.06 -5.52
CA GLN A 77 -0.19 -10.79 -5.60
C GLN A 77 -0.64 -9.86 -4.48
N ILE A 78 0.32 -9.18 -3.85
CA ILE A 78 0.02 -8.15 -2.86
C ILE A 78 0.75 -6.85 -3.18
N TYR A 79 0.10 -5.74 -2.85
CA TYR A 79 0.68 -4.41 -2.82
C TYR A 79 1.00 -4.04 -1.37
N ILE A 80 2.26 -3.71 -1.10
CA ILE A 80 2.73 -3.25 0.19
C ILE A 80 2.87 -1.73 0.10
N ILE A 81 2.02 -1.02 0.84
CA ILE A 81 1.99 0.44 0.86
C ILE A 81 2.52 0.92 2.19
N LYS A 82 3.59 1.71 2.15
CA LYS A 82 4.22 2.32 3.32
C LYS A 82 3.97 3.81 3.33
N VAL A 83 3.44 4.31 4.45
CA VAL A 83 3.25 5.74 4.70
C VAL A 83 4.02 6.12 5.95
N ARG A 84 4.80 7.20 5.86
CA ARG A 84 5.45 7.79 7.04
C ARG A 84 4.63 8.97 7.52
N LYS A 85 4.31 9.02 8.83
CA LYS A 85 3.74 10.23 9.42
C LYS A 85 4.83 11.28 9.49
N SER A 86 4.67 12.32 8.67
CA SER A 86 5.61 13.42 8.57
C SER A 86 5.96 13.96 9.97
N GLN A 87 7.24 13.83 10.34
CA GLN A 87 7.95 14.99 10.89
C GLN A 87 8.37 15.79 9.66
N LEU A 88 8.33 17.13 9.74
CA LEU A 88 8.70 18.08 8.68
C LEU A 88 9.60 17.44 7.58
N PRO A 89 9.28 17.56 6.28
CA PRO A 89 10.00 16.82 5.24
C PRO A 89 11.52 17.06 5.34
N PRO A 90 12.39 16.05 5.09
CA PRO A 90 13.79 16.34 4.81
C PRO A 90 13.82 17.31 3.63
N ALA A 91 14.57 18.41 3.77
CA ALA A 91 14.59 19.56 2.88
C ALA A 91 14.94 19.26 1.39
N HIS A 92 15.13 18.00 1.02
CA HIS A 92 15.64 17.54 -0.26
C HIS A 92 14.81 16.43 -0.93
N ALA A 93 13.63 16.04 -0.42
CA ALA A 93 12.74 15.10 -1.11
C ALA A 93 11.86 15.80 -2.17
N GLY A 94 12.51 16.50 -3.11
CA GLY A 94 11.86 17.06 -4.28
C GLY A 94 11.69 15.99 -5.36
N GLY A 95 10.45 15.81 -5.81
CA GLY A 95 10.16 15.12 -7.08
C GLY A 95 9.23 13.93 -6.93
N LEU A 96 7.92 14.18 -7.06
CA LEU A 96 6.99 13.24 -7.71
C LEU A 96 5.62 13.84 -8.04
N PHE A 97 5.36 15.09 -7.66
CA PHE A 97 4.22 15.86 -8.18
C PHE A 97 4.71 17.20 -8.72
N ARG A 98 5.22 17.21 -9.96
CA ARG A 98 5.19 18.42 -10.79
C ARG A 98 3.84 18.40 -11.50
N GLU A 99 2.88 19.14 -10.97
CA GLU A 99 1.68 19.50 -11.73
C GLU A 99 2.12 20.22 -13.01
N GLY A 100 1.73 19.65 -14.15
CA GLY A 100 1.81 20.33 -15.44
C GLY A 100 0.90 21.55 -15.43
N GLN A 101 1.48 22.70 -15.14
CA GLN A 101 0.93 23.98 -15.55
C GLN A 101 1.00 24.05 -17.08
N HIS A 102 -0.11 23.75 -17.76
CA HIS A 102 -0.34 24.25 -19.11
C HIS A 102 -1.50 25.24 -19.03
N LYS A 103 -1.15 26.50 -18.73
CA LYS A 103 -1.92 27.66 -19.13
C LYS A 103 -1.44 28.04 -20.53
N SER A 104 -2.37 28.02 -21.48
CA SER A 104 -2.59 28.92 -22.63
C SER A 104 -3.29 28.16 -23.74
#